data_AF-A0A496S6F2-F1
#
_entry.id   AF-A0A496S6F2-F1
#
_cell.length_a   1.000
_cell.length_b   1.000
_cell.length_c   1.000
_cell.angle_alpha   90.00
_cell.angle_beta   90.00
_cell.angle_gamma   90.00
#
_symmetry.space_group_name_H-M   'P 1'
#
loop_
_entity.id
_entity.type
_entity.pdbx_description
1 polymer ?
#
loop_
_entity_poly.entity_id
_entity_poly.type
_entity_poly.pdbx_seq_one_letter_code
_entity_poly.pdbx_strand_id
1 'polypeptide(L)'
;MFPLIGIDIGTSSVKVVELEKKNRLSNLFFFPTPYLKERYGKIDKEIFLKQITSKISPSTLKKSLVGVNIPSFLVSVMTIELPKMSRKELEVSVKVEAKRKMVPPPGPKSIFQYTPLRTFSKGKTSFCEVAIVKGESEFVENILDIFNTLGVYPSIISPSCCTLIHGFPRGSEVYQKNAIFVDIGYEYTKFTILEKGSLYIYRSVKFGLKDITSKISSSLNVEFHNAEELIMKEGVPEVDVDLNDRVKVAEEIMRQKYEASLAGKSQEEVNLLELRVLWQTEIEKITQEIRRTLVYYGEQRRERIEDIFFLGGGAGIKGLASCLSQNLGGRCEIFAPLKDMEMLDKFQLSYIERISPLFTNAASIALSIPTLRRKKEVVNFLPREIKEREIIVKKELTAITSVLISFCVVFLLWLNIAINNKVLRKNLANLKMEKKRIAAPVKTLEELKKRKKVIDERALKVKELMGERLDIYSILEKISLITPQKIFLTQLSIFPKKEIGTQIRRKGRSSKKKKEKGLKRYILKIRGSCFSTYQEAIDLACLFKEKLEKESVFTNVKFTPPKLEKVALKQEGSKEIILTEPKLRFFSLEAEIVNQ
;
A
#
# COMPACT_ATOMS: atom_id res chain seq x y z
N MET A 1 -14.96 -18.33 -5.21
CA MET A 1 -15.49 -18.87 -3.94
C MET A 1 -15.60 -20.38 -4.13
N PHE A 2 -14.99 -21.14 -3.23
CA PHE A 2 -15.01 -22.60 -3.25
C PHE A 2 -16.42 -23.10 -2.87
N PRO A 3 -16.88 -24.26 -3.39
CA PRO A 3 -18.12 -24.88 -2.90
C PRO A 3 -18.00 -25.19 -1.40
N LEU A 4 -19.12 -25.18 -0.71
CA LEU A 4 -19.23 -25.48 0.72
C LEU A 4 -19.91 -26.84 0.87
N ILE A 5 -19.34 -27.72 1.68
CA ILE A 5 -19.94 -29.02 1.98
C ILE A 5 -20.15 -29.08 3.49
N GLY A 6 -21.40 -29.28 3.90
CA GLY A 6 -21.77 -29.50 5.30
C GLY A 6 -22.20 -30.95 5.50
N ILE A 7 -21.66 -31.59 6.54
CA ILE A 7 -21.88 -33.00 6.84
C ILE A 7 -22.37 -33.13 8.27
N ASP A 8 -23.57 -33.68 8.44
CA ASP A 8 -24.14 -34.02 9.74
C ASP A 8 -24.18 -35.55 9.89
N ILE A 9 -23.39 -36.10 10.81
CA ILE A 9 -23.31 -37.54 11.06
C ILE A 9 -24.30 -37.88 12.17
N GLY A 10 -25.54 -38.21 11.79
CA GLY A 10 -26.60 -38.59 12.72
C GLY A 10 -26.58 -40.07 13.12
N THR A 11 -27.39 -40.43 14.12
CA THR A 11 -27.51 -41.81 14.62
C THR A 11 -28.29 -42.76 13.72
N SER A 12 -29.11 -42.25 12.78
CA SER A 12 -29.79 -43.06 11.77
C SER A 12 -29.14 -42.90 10.38
N SER A 13 -28.78 -41.67 10.01
CA SER A 13 -28.19 -41.37 8.70
C SER A 13 -27.28 -40.16 8.73
N VAL A 14 -26.32 -40.14 7.81
CA VAL A 14 -25.48 -38.98 7.49
C VAL A 14 -26.19 -38.10 6.47
N LYS A 15 -26.22 -36.79 6.71
CA LYS A 15 -26.81 -35.80 5.81
C LYS A 15 -25.71 -34.93 5.25
N VAL A 16 -25.73 -34.74 3.93
CA VAL A 16 -24.74 -33.93 3.22
C VAL A 16 -25.44 -32.86 2.40
N VAL A 17 -24.99 -31.61 2.57
CA VAL A 17 -25.42 -30.44 1.80
C VAL A 17 -24.22 -29.90 1.04
N GLU A 18 -24.35 -29.70 -0.26
CA GLU A 18 -23.36 -29.02 -1.09
C GLU A 18 -23.94 -27.70 -1.59
N LEU A 19 -23.23 -26.60 -1.31
CA LEU A 19 -23.58 -25.25 -1.74
C LEU A 19 -22.51 -24.71 -2.70
N GLU A 20 -22.94 -24.16 -3.82
CA GLU A 20 -22.12 -23.43 -4.77
C GLU A 20 -21.95 -21.95 -4.37
N LYS A 21 -21.37 -21.14 -5.27
CA LYS A 21 -21.25 -19.69 -5.09
C LYS A 21 -22.62 -19.08 -4.77
N LYS A 22 -22.61 -18.03 -3.94
CA LYS A 22 -23.83 -17.33 -3.44
C LYS A 22 -24.78 -18.22 -2.61
N ASN A 23 -24.28 -19.31 -2.02
CA ASN A 23 -25.07 -20.26 -1.22
C ASN A 23 -26.17 -20.97 -2.03
N ARG A 24 -25.97 -21.13 -3.34
CA ARG A 24 -26.89 -21.86 -4.20
C ARG A 24 -26.80 -23.36 -3.93
N LEU A 25 -27.91 -24.03 -3.62
CA LEU A 25 -27.95 -25.47 -3.37
C LEU A 25 -27.64 -26.25 -4.64
N SER A 26 -26.55 -27.01 -4.65
CA SER A 26 -26.10 -27.80 -5.81
C SER A 26 -26.28 -29.30 -5.63
N ASN A 27 -26.17 -29.82 -4.41
CA ASN A 27 -26.37 -31.23 -4.12
C ASN A 27 -26.90 -31.44 -2.70
N LEU A 28 -27.73 -32.47 -2.53
CA LEU A 28 -28.35 -32.80 -1.26
C LEU A 28 -28.61 -34.31 -1.23
N PHE A 29 -28.05 -35.02 -0.26
CA PHE A 29 -28.29 -36.46 -0.12
C PHE A 29 -28.00 -36.94 1.30
N PHE A 30 -28.53 -38.12 1.62
CA PHE A 30 -28.24 -38.81 2.87
C PHE A 30 -27.95 -40.28 2.61
N PHE A 31 -27.29 -40.93 3.57
CA PHE A 31 -27.01 -42.37 3.55
C PHE A 31 -27.00 -42.92 4.98
N PRO A 32 -27.15 -44.24 5.19
CA PRO A 32 -27.18 -44.84 6.53
C PRO A 32 -25.97 -44.45 7.39
N THR A 33 -26.17 -44.38 8.71
CA THR A 33 -25.09 -43.99 9.61
C THR A 33 -23.92 -44.98 9.54
N PRO A 34 -22.66 -44.50 9.52
CA PRO A 34 -21.48 -45.36 9.57
C PRO A 34 -21.05 -45.67 11.01
N TYR A 35 -21.84 -45.28 12.03
CA TYR A 35 -21.48 -45.55 13.42
C TYR A 35 -21.47 -47.06 13.70
N LEU A 36 -20.41 -47.53 14.34
CA LEU A 36 -20.30 -48.91 14.77
C LEU A 36 -21.25 -49.16 15.96
N LYS A 37 -22.07 -50.22 15.87
CA LYS A 37 -23.05 -50.58 16.91
C LYS A 37 -22.40 -50.85 18.27
N GLU A 38 -21.18 -51.39 18.27
CA GLU A 38 -20.44 -51.82 19.47
C GLU A 38 -19.69 -50.68 20.17
N ARG A 39 -19.39 -49.57 19.46
CA ARG A 39 -18.64 -48.43 20.01
C ARG A 39 -19.31 -47.12 19.60
N TYR A 40 -20.09 -46.59 20.53
CA TYR A 40 -20.83 -45.34 20.35
C TYR A 40 -19.89 -44.19 19.94
N GLY A 41 -20.15 -43.58 18.78
CA GLY A 41 -19.36 -42.45 18.26
C GLY A 41 -18.16 -42.82 17.38
N LYS A 42 -17.82 -44.10 17.20
CA LYS A 42 -16.76 -44.52 16.27
C LYS A 42 -17.33 -44.77 14.87
N ILE A 43 -16.69 -44.19 13.85
CA ILE A 43 -17.13 -44.27 12.46
C ILE A 43 -16.39 -45.39 11.73
N ASP A 44 -17.13 -46.22 11.00
CA ASP A 44 -16.57 -47.09 9.97
C ASP A 44 -16.08 -46.24 8.78
N LYS A 45 -14.76 -46.14 8.68
CA LYS A 45 -14.07 -45.32 7.70
C LYS A 45 -14.33 -45.78 6.27
N GLU A 46 -14.34 -47.08 6.01
CA GLU A 46 -14.50 -47.62 4.66
C GLU A 46 -15.92 -47.40 4.16
N ILE A 47 -16.92 -47.69 5.00
CA ILE A 47 -18.33 -47.46 4.67
C ILE A 47 -18.58 -45.98 4.41
N PHE A 48 -18.10 -45.10 5.30
CA PHE A 48 -18.29 -43.66 5.14
C PHE A 48 -17.66 -43.13 3.84
N LEU A 49 -16.40 -43.50 3.56
CA LEU A 49 -15.69 -43.08 2.36
C LEU A 49 -16.35 -43.61 1.09
N LYS A 50 -16.78 -44.88 1.07
CA LYS A 50 -17.49 -45.47 -0.07
C LYS A 50 -18.79 -44.72 -0.36
N GLN A 51 -19.60 -44.46 0.66
CA GLN A 51 -20.89 -43.78 0.50
C GLN A 51 -20.71 -42.32 0.04
N ILE A 52 -19.82 -41.55 0.67
CA ILE A 52 -19.61 -40.14 0.31
C ILE A 52 -19.01 -40.00 -1.10
N THR A 53 -18.05 -40.85 -1.47
CA THR A 53 -17.39 -40.78 -2.79
C THR A 53 -18.28 -41.28 -3.93
N SER A 54 -19.30 -42.10 -3.64
CA SER A 54 -20.31 -42.49 -4.63
C SER A 54 -21.23 -41.34 -5.07
N LYS A 55 -21.35 -40.28 -4.25
CA LYS A 55 -22.21 -39.12 -4.52
C LYS A 55 -21.44 -37.82 -4.75
N ILE A 56 -20.23 -37.70 -4.24
CA ILE A 56 -19.35 -36.54 -4.43
C ILE A 56 -17.97 -37.03 -4.87
N SER A 57 -17.49 -36.59 -6.03
CA SER A 57 -16.17 -37.02 -6.51
C SER A 57 -15.04 -36.58 -5.55
N PRO A 58 -13.97 -37.37 -5.38
CA PRO A 58 -12.80 -36.95 -4.61
C PRO A 58 -12.20 -35.62 -5.08
N SER A 59 -12.28 -35.34 -6.39
CA SER A 59 -11.82 -34.07 -6.96
C SER A 59 -12.66 -32.87 -6.51
N THR A 60 -13.97 -33.06 -6.34
CA THR A 60 -14.88 -32.05 -5.81
C THR A 60 -14.60 -31.82 -4.33
N LEU A 61 -14.47 -32.88 -3.53
CA LEU A 61 -14.14 -32.77 -2.11
C LEU A 61 -12.85 -31.97 -1.86
N LYS A 62 -11.79 -32.21 -2.66
CA LYS A 62 -10.51 -31.47 -2.58
C LYS A 62 -10.64 -29.98 -2.93
N LYS A 63 -11.62 -29.60 -3.76
CA LYS A 63 -11.85 -28.21 -4.17
C LYS A 63 -12.88 -27.49 -3.28
N SER A 64 -13.49 -28.20 -2.33
CA SER A 64 -14.55 -27.68 -1.47
C SER A 64 -14.06 -27.39 -0.07
N LEU A 65 -14.73 -26.48 0.63
CA LEU A 65 -14.55 -26.29 2.05
C LEU A 65 -15.53 -27.19 2.79
N VAL A 66 -15.01 -28.10 3.63
CA VAL A 66 -15.81 -29.12 4.30
C VAL A 66 -16.03 -28.77 5.77
N GLY A 67 -17.27 -28.86 6.23
CA GLY A 67 -17.66 -28.72 7.63
C GLY A 67 -18.34 -29.99 8.12
N VAL A 68 -17.95 -30.47 9.31
CA VAL A 68 -18.47 -31.71 9.89
C VAL A 68 -19.02 -31.46 11.29
N ASN A 69 -20.27 -31.86 11.53
CA ASN A 69 -20.86 -31.73 12.85
C ASN A 69 -20.33 -32.80 13.81
N ILE A 70 -20.10 -32.39 15.06
CA ILE A 70 -19.87 -33.32 16.16
C ILE A 70 -21.23 -33.87 16.63
N PRO A 71 -21.38 -35.19 16.83
CA PRO A 71 -22.62 -35.76 17.31
C PRO A 71 -22.99 -35.23 18.69
N SER A 72 -24.30 -35.02 18.88
CA SER A 72 -24.88 -34.36 20.04
C SER A 72 -24.52 -34.97 21.39
N PHE A 73 -24.37 -36.30 21.44
CA PHE A 73 -24.10 -37.05 22.66
C PHE A 73 -22.63 -36.92 23.13
N LEU A 74 -21.72 -36.42 22.29
CA LEU A 74 -20.33 -36.12 22.67
C LEU A 74 -20.15 -34.67 23.15
N VAL A 75 -21.24 -33.88 23.14
CA VAL A 75 -21.20 -32.44 23.40
C VAL A 75 -21.85 -32.13 24.74
N SER A 76 -21.20 -31.26 25.51
CA SER A 76 -21.77 -30.71 26.75
C SER A 76 -21.50 -29.22 26.80
N VAL A 77 -22.47 -28.45 27.27
CA VAL A 77 -22.35 -26.98 27.37
C VAL A 77 -22.61 -26.55 28.80
N MET A 78 -21.80 -25.62 29.27
CA MET A 78 -21.93 -25.02 30.59
C MET A 78 -21.67 -23.53 30.49
N THR A 79 -22.53 -22.73 31.10
CA THR A 79 -22.33 -21.28 31.19
C THR A 79 -21.75 -20.93 32.55
N ILE A 80 -20.67 -20.13 32.54
CA ILE A 80 -20.03 -19.64 33.76
C ILE A 80 -19.76 -18.15 33.67
N GLU A 81 -19.68 -17.52 34.83
CA GLU A 81 -19.21 -16.15 35.01
C GLU A 81 -17.74 -16.16 35.44
N LEU A 82 -16.90 -15.44 34.72
CA LEU A 82 -15.47 -15.28 35.01
C LEU A 82 -15.11 -13.79 35.15
N PRO A 83 -14.11 -13.41 35.95
CA PRO A 83 -13.57 -12.06 35.92
C PRO A 83 -13.07 -11.70 34.52
N LYS A 84 -13.19 -10.42 34.12
CA LYS A 84 -12.67 -9.94 32.84
C LYS A 84 -11.13 -10.02 32.86
N MET A 85 -10.56 -10.71 31.89
CA MET A 85 -9.12 -10.97 31.77
C MET A 85 -8.70 -11.00 30.29
N SER A 86 -7.40 -11.17 30.02
CA SER A 86 -6.92 -11.28 28.64
C SER A 86 -7.42 -12.57 27.96
N ARG A 87 -7.45 -12.60 26.63
CA ARG A 87 -7.94 -13.79 25.88
C ARG A 87 -7.19 -15.09 26.21
N LYS A 88 -5.87 -14.99 26.45
CA LYS A 88 -5.03 -16.15 26.81
C LYS A 88 -5.36 -16.66 28.22
N GLU A 89 -5.53 -15.76 29.18
CA GLU A 89 -5.90 -16.11 30.55
C GLU A 89 -7.32 -16.67 30.62
N LEU A 90 -8.24 -16.10 29.84
CA LEU A 90 -9.64 -16.55 29.78
C LEU A 90 -9.70 -17.99 29.29
N GLU A 91 -8.93 -18.34 28.26
CA GLU A 91 -8.89 -19.71 27.75
C GLU A 91 -8.39 -20.73 28.77
N VAL A 92 -7.36 -20.37 29.56
CA VAL A 92 -6.85 -21.23 30.64
C VAL A 92 -7.91 -21.37 31.73
N SER A 93 -8.51 -20.26 32.17
CA SER A 93 -9.52 -20.23 33.23
C SER A 93 -10.77 -21.00 32.86
N VAL A 94 -11.23 -20.88 31.60
CA VAL A 94 -12.33 -21.67 31.04
C VAL A 94 -12.06 -23.17 31.20
N LYS A 95 -10.87 -23.65 30.84
CA LYS A 95 -10.52 -25.08 30.95
C LYS A 95 -10.50 -25.55 32.40
N VAL A 96 -9.98 -24.74 33.31
CA VAL A 96 -9.92 -25.06 34.75
C VAL A 96 -11.33 -25.14 35.34
N GLU A 97 -12.15 -24.11 35.11
CA GLU A 97 -13.52 -24.09 35.64
C GLU A 97 -14.40 -25.15 35.01
N ALA A 98 -14.22 -25.47 33.72
CA ALA A 98 -14.93 -26.58 33.07
C ALA A 98 -14.64 -27.91 33.76
N LYS A 99 -13.36 -28.23 34.01
CA LYS A 99 -12.96 -29.47 34.71
C LYS A 99 -13.51 -29.55 36.13
N ARG A 100 -13.64 -28.41 36.80
CA ARG A 100 -14.12 -28.31 38.19
C ARG A 100 -15.63 -28.42 38.29
N LYS A 101 -16.37 -27.79 37.39
CA LYS A 101 -17.82 -27.57 37.52
C LYS A 101 -18.67 -28.50 36.65
N MET A 102 -18.17 -28.95 35.49
CA MET A 102 -18.97 -29.79 34.59
C MET A 102 -19.34 -31.13 35.22
N VAL A 103 -20.60 -31.52 35.07
CA VAL A 103 -21.14 -32.79 35.52
C VAL A 103 -21.78 -33.51 34.32
N PRO A 104 -21.35 -34.75 34.00
CA PRO A 104 -20.27 -35.49 34.65
C PRO A 104 -18.89 -34.82 34.44
N PRO A 105 -17.90 -35.08 35.32
CA PRO A 105 -16.55 -34.56 35.16
C PRO A 105 -15.97 -34.91 33.79
N PRO A 106 -15.33 -33.96 33.09
CA PRO A 106 -14.76 -34.23 31.78
C PRO A 106 -13.62 -35.26 31.86
N GLY A 107 -13.63 -36.24 30.94
CA GLY A 107 -12.56 -37.23 30.81
C GLY A 107 -11.25 -36.68 30.22
N PRO A 108 -10.17 -37.48 30.17
CA PRO A 108 -8.85 -37.04 29.73
C PRO A 108 -8.78 -36.58 28.26
N LYS A 109 -9.64 -37.15 27.39
CA LYS A 109 -9.74 -36.77 25.97
C LYS A 109 -10.72 -35.61 25.70
N SER A 110 -11.22 -34.96 26.75
CA SER A 110 -12.13 -33.83 26.60
C SER A 110 -11.40 -32.60 26.06
N ILE A 111 -11.97 -31.99 25.03
CA ILE A 111 -11.51 -30.72 24.47
C ILE A 111 -12.55 -29.64 24.73
N PHE A 112 -12.09 -28.40 24.90
CA PHE A 112 -12.94 -27.28 25.28
C PHE A 112 -12.77 -26.11 24.33
N GLN A 113 -13.88 -25.48 24.00
CA GLN A 113 -13.99 -24.19 23.36
C GLN A 113 -14.94 -23.32 24.18
N TYR A 114 -14.98 -22.02 23.90
CA TYR A 114 -15.94 -21.14 24.56
C TYR A 114 -16.48 -20.08 23.60
N THR A 115 -17.66 -19.56 23.91
CA THR A 115 -18.27 -18.40 23.26
C THR A 115 -18.57 -17.36 24.33
N PRO A 116 -18.04 -16.12 24.22
CA PRO A 116 -18.43 -15.04 25.12
C PRO A 116 -19.88 -14.64 24.86
N LEU A 117 -20.63 -14.43 25.94
CA LEU A 117 -22.04 -14.06 25.90
C LEU A 117 -22.21 -12.57 26.15
N ARG A 118 -21.83 -12.11 27.35
CA ARG A 118 -21.91 -10.72 27.75
C ARG A 118 -20.84 -10.35 28.77
N THR A 119 -20.63 -9.06 28.91
CA THR A 119 -19.80 -8.48 29.98
C THR A 119 -20.71 -7.65 30.88
N PHE A 120 -20.55 -7.74 32.19
CA PHE A 120 -21.27 -6.94 33.17
C PHE A 120 -20.35 -6.60 34.35
N SER A 121 -20.74 -5.65 35.20
CA SER A 121 -19.95 -5.30 36.40
C SER A 121 -20.74 -5.66 37.66
N LYS A 122 -20.07 -6.29 38.63
CA LYS A 122 -20.57 -6.50 39.99
C LYS A 122 -19.66 -5.71 40.94
N GLY A 123 -20.14 -4.55 41.40
CA GLY A 123 -19.31 -3.59 42.16
C GLY A 123 -18.18 -3.01 41.30
N LYS A 124 -16.94 -3.05 41.80
CA LYS A 124 -15.74 -2.56 41.09
C LYS A 124 -15.15 -3.56 40.09
N THR A 125 -15.66 -4.80 40.05
CA THR A 125 -15.10 -5.87 39.22
C THR A 125 -15.97 -6.10 37.98
N SER A 126 -15.35 -6.10 36.80
CA SER A 126 -15.99 -6.51 35.55
C SER A 126 -15.89 -8.03 35.38
N PHE A 127 -16.98 -8.65 34.97
CA PHE A 127 -17.12 -10.07 34.68
C PHE A 127 -17.49 -10.27 33.21
N CYS A 128 -17.06 -11.40 32.66
CA CYS A 128 -17.47 -11.91 31.37
C CYS A 128 -18.18 -13.25 31.59
N GLU A 129 -19.39 -13.36 31.06
CA GLU A 129 -20.13 -14.61 30.98
C GLU A 129 -19.74 -15.34 29.70
N VAL A 130 -19.44 -16.63 29.83
CA VAL A 130 -18.99 -17.46 28.71
C VAL A 130 -19.74 -18.78 28.72
N ALA A 131 -20.17 -19.23 27.54
CA ALA A 131 -20.65 -20.58 27.32
C ALA A 131 -19.47 -21.46 26.92
N ILE A 132 -19.12 -22.41 27.78
CA ILE A 132 -18.08 -23.41 27.55
C ILE A 132 -18.70 -24.58 26.82
N VAL A 133 -18.11 -24.96 25.69
CA VAL A 133 -18.51 -26.10 24.89
C VAL A 133 -17.43 -27.17 25.00
N LYS A 134 -17.81 -28.33 25.52
CA LYS A 134 -16.96 -29.52 25.63
C LYS A 134 -17.29 -30.50 24.50
N GLY A 135 -16.25 -31.08 23.91
CA GLY A 135 -16.31 -32.19 22.95
C GLY A 135 -15.26 -33.25 23.28
N GLU A 136 -15.12 -34.25 22.42
CA GLU A 136 -14.13 -35.34 22.55
C GLU A 136 -13.08 -35.26 21.44
N SER A 137 -11.78 -35.31 21.80
CA SER A 137 -10.68 -35.23 20.82
C SER A 137 -10.66 -36.44 19.88
N GLU A 138 -10.99 -37.62 20.40
CA GLU A 138 -10.98 -38.88 19.64
C GLU A 138 -11.91 -38.81 18.41
N PHE A 139 -13.07 -38.17 18.53
CA PHE A 139 -13.97 -37.97 17.40
C PHE A 139 -13.36 -37.03 16.35
N VAL A 140 -12.75 -35.93 16.80
CA VAL A 140 -12.10 -34.96 15.90
C VAL A 140 -10.94 -35.61 15.16
N GLU A 141 -10.10 -36.37 15.86
CA GLU A 141 -8.98 -37.12 15.29
C GLU A 141 -9.47 -38.17 14.28
N ASN A 142 -10.55 -38.89 14.59
CA ASN A 142 -11.15 -39.87 13.68
C ASN A 142 -11.67 -39.22 12.39
N ILE A 143 -12.36 -38.08 12.47
CA ILE A 143 -12.79 -37.33 11.29
C ILE A 143 -11.58 -36.85 10.47
N LEU A 144 -10.55 -36.32 11.11
CA LEU A 144 -9.34 -35.88 10.43
C LEU A 144 -8.66 -37.04 9.69
N ASP A 145 -8.54 -38.21 10.32
CA ASP A 145 -7.96 -39.41 9.69
C ASP A 145 -8.80 -39.90 8.49
N ILE A 146 -10.13 -39.88 8.60
CA ILE A 146 -11.03 -40.24 7.51
C ILE A 146 -10.78 -39.34 6.29
N PHE A 147 -10.85 -38.01 6.46
CA PHE A 147 -10.68 -37.08 5.35
C PHE A 147 -9.25 -37.00 4.81
N ASN A 148 -8.24 -37.23 5.65
CA ASN A 148 -6.84 -37.24 5.23
C ASN A 148 -6.54 -38.32 4.17
N THR A 149 -7.26 -39.45 4.16
CA THR A 149 -7.13 -40.46 3.08
C THR A 149 -7.48 -39.95 1.70
N LEU A 150 -8.37 -38.96 1.62
CA LEU A 150 -8.74 -38.29 0.38
C LEU A 150 -7.84 -37.07 0.10
N GLY A 151 -6.86 -36.77 0.95
CA GLY A 151 -6.09 -35.52 0.90
C GLY A 151 -6.95 -34.28 1.13
N VAL A 152 -8.04 -34.43 1.89
CA VAL A 152 -8.99 -33.36 2.22
C VAL A 152 -8.81 -32.99 3.69
N TYR A 153 -8.83 -31.70 3.99
CA TYR A 153 -8.81 -31.20 5.37
C TYR A 153 -10.09 -30.43 5.65
N PRO A 154 -10.92 -30.89 6.62
CA PRO A 154 -12.09 -30.13 7.04
C PRO A 154 -11.71 -28.72 7.48
N SER A 155 -12.48 -27.72 7.06
CA SER A 155 -12.32 -26.32 7.45
C SER A 155 -12.95 -26.02 8.81
N ILE A 156 -13.97 -26.81 9.21
CA ILE A 156 -14.62 -26.69 10.51
C ILE A 156 -15.08 -28.05 11.03
N ILE A 157 -14.85 -28.29 12.31
CA ILE A 157 -15.48 -29.38 13.05
C ILE A 157 -16.14 -28.74 14.28
N SER A 158 -17.47 -28.78 14.36
CA SER A 158 -18.24 -28.04 15.37
C SER A 158 -19.52 -28.77 15.77
N PRO A 159 -20.02 -28.64 17.00
CA PRO A 159 -21.36 -29.07 17.35
C PRO A 159 -22.42 -28.31 16.56
N SER A 160 -23.53 -28.97 16.21
CA SER A 160 -24.63 -28.30 15.50
C SER A 160 -25.19 -27.12 16.29
N CYS A 161 -25.31 -27.22 17.62
CA CYS A 161 -25.81 -26.16 18.49
C CYS A 161 -25.02 -24.84 18.39
N CYS A 162 -23.75 -24.88 17.98
CA CYS A 162 -22.92 -23.70 17.76
C CYS A 162 -23.09 -23.08 16.37
N THR A 163 -23.67 -23.82 15.42
CA THR A 163 -23.77 -23.40 14.00
C THR A 163 -25.19 -23.10 13.56
N LEU A 164 -26.22 -23.52 14.31
CA LEU A 164 -27.64 -23.35 13.97
C LEU A 164 -27.99 -21.94 13.48
N ILE A 165 -27.51 -20.91 14.17
CA ILE A 165 -27.76 -19.50 13.84
C ILE A 165 -27.37 -19.14 12.40
N HIS A 166 -26.38 -19.82 11.82
CA HIS A 166 -25.91 -19.57 10.47
C HIS A 166 -26.85 -20.09 9.39
N GLY A 167 -27.84 -20.91 9.74
CA GLY A 167 -28.93 -21.28 8.83
C GLY A 167 -29.83 -20.09 8.47
N PHE A 168 -29.85 -19.03 9.29
CA PHE A 168 -30.56 -17.80 8.96
C PHE A 168 -29.71 -16.84 8.12
N PRO A 169 -30.33 -16.10 7.18
CA PRO A 169 -29.69 -14.98 6.50
C PRO A 169 -29.09 -13.98 7.49
N ARG A 170 -27.93 -13.42 7.16
CA ARG A 170 -27.29 -12.44 8.04
C ARG A 170 -28.15 -11.20 8.19
N GLY A 171 -28.24 -10.71 9.42
CA GLY A 171 -29.01 -9.51 9.74
C GLY A 171 -30.50 -9.78 9.96
N SER A 172 -30.95 -11.03 9.91
CA SER A 172 -32.29 -11.39 10.34
C SER A 172 -32.50 -11.05 11.82
N GLU A 173 -33.76 -10.77 12.18
CA GLU A 173 -34.10 -10.35 13.55
C GLU A 173 -33.74 -11.38 14.62
N VAL A 174 -33.68 -12.67 14.26
CA VAL A 174 -33.33 -13.75 15.19
C VAL A 174 -31.93 -13.57 15.81
N TYR A 175 -31.02 -12.86 15.15
CA TYR A 175 -29.70 -12.51 15.70
C TYR A 175 -29.79 -11.50 16.86
N GLN A 176 -30.94 -10.86 17.08
CA GLN A 176 -31.17 -9.90 18.17
C GLN A 176 -32.19 -10.40 19.20
N LYS A 177 -32.79 -11.57 18.98
CA LYS A 177 -33.78 -12.18 19.86
C LYS A 177 -33.18 -13.36 20.62
N ASN A 178 -33.88 -13.78 21.67
CA ASN A 178 -33.61 -15.04 22.35
C ASN A 178 -34.55 -16.09 21.77
N ALA A 179 -34.00 -17.22 21.34
CA ALA A 179 -34.77 -18.28 20.69
C ALA A 179 -34.33 -19.66 21.18
N ILE A 180 -35.27 -20.60 21.22
CA ILE A 180 -35.00 -22.01 21.47
C ILE A 180 -35.14 -22.80 20.17
N PHE A 181 -34.19 -23.71 19.93
CA PHE A 181 -34.18 -24.65 18.83
C PHE A 181 -34.38 -26.05 19.40
N VAL A 182 -35.38 -26.76 18.89
CA VAL A 182 -35.77 -28.10 19.31
C VAL A 182 -35.54 -29.07 18.15
N ASP A 183 -34.40 -29.77 18.19
CA ASP A 183 -34.02 -30.79 17.20
C ASP A 183 -34.58 -32.14 17.63
N ILE A 184 -35.68 -32.57 17.01
CA ILE A 184 -36.31 -33.87 17.25
C ILE A 184 -35.64 -34.89 16.31
N GLY A 185 -34.57 -35.51 16.80
CA GLY A 185 -33.77 -36.47 16.06
C GLY A 185 -34.27 -37.92 16.18
N TYR A 186 -33.48 -38.85 15.65
CA TYR A 186 -33.81 -40.28 15.67
C TYR A 186 -33.63 -40.92 17.05
N GLU A 187 -32.49 -40.73 17.72
CA GLU A 187 -32.25 -41.24 19.09
C GLU A 187 -32.24 -40.14 20.17
N TYR A 188 -32.13 -38.86 19.77
CA TYR A 188 -31.98 -37.75 20.69
C TYR A 188 -32.85 -36.57 20.30
N THR A 189 -33.42 -35.93 21.30
CA THR A 189 -34.08 -34.62 21.19
C THR A 189 -33.18 -33.59 21.86
N LYS A 190 -32.83 -32.54 21.13
CA LYS A 190 -31.85 -31.53 21.57
C LYS A 190 -32.54 -30.18 21.71
N PHE A 191 -32.24 -29.51 22.80
CA PHE A 191 -32.76 -28.19 23.12
C PHE A 191 -31.58 -27.22 23.16
N THR A 192 -31.57 -26.26 22.25
CA THR A 192 -30.51 -25.25 22.16
C THR A 192 -31.13 -23.88 22.33
N ILE A 193 -30.70 -23.12 23.34
CA ILE A 193 -31.09 -21.72 23.49
C ILE A 193 -29.97 -20.83 22.98
N LEU A 194 -30.32 -19.96 22.05
CA LEU A 194 -29.45 -18.91 21.54
C LEU A 194 -29.93 -17.56 22.08
N GLU A 195 -29.03 -16.81 22.70
CA GLU A 195 -29.25 -15.43 23.11
C GLU A 195 -28.57 -14.49 22.13
N LYS A 196 -29.36 -13.71 21.39
CA LYS A 196 -28.83 -12.76 20.39
C LYS A 196 -27.83 -13.43 19.45
N GLY A 197 -28.18 -14.64 19.01
CA GLY A 197 -27.39 -15.49 18.13
C GLY A 197 -26.19 -16.21 18.78
N SER A 198 -25.95 -16.08 20.09
CA SER A 198 -24.86 -16.76 20.81
C SER A 198 -25.39 -17.93 21.63
N LEU A 199 -24.67 -19.06 21.63
CA LEU A 199 -25.07 -20.26 22.35
C LEU A 199 -25.06 -20.06 23.86
N TYR A 200 -26.21 -20.21 24.52
CA TYR A 200 -26.35 -20.07 25.98
C TYR A 200 -26.60 -21.40 26.69
N ILE A 201 -27.64 -22.15 26.29
CA ILE A 201 -27.94 -23.49 26.84
C ILE A 201 -27.93 -24.50 25.72
N TYR A 202 -27.40 -25.68 26.04
CA TYR A 202 -27.60 -26.87 25.23
C TYR A 202 -27.88 -28.06 26.13
N ARG A 203 -28.94 -28.78 25.81
CA ARG A 203 -29.39 -29.97 26.54
C ARG A 203 -29.78 -31.04 25.52
N SER A 204 -29.34 -32.27 25.73
CA SER A 204 -29.69 -33.40 24.88
C SER A 204 -30.32 -34.49 25.74
N VAL A 205 -31.50 -34.95 25.33
CA VAL A 205 -32.23 -36.05 25.99
C VAL A 205 -32.19 -37.25 25.06
N LYS A 206 -31.88 -38.43 25.61
CA LYS A 206 -31.89 -39.71 24.87
C LYS A 206 -33.33 -40.18 24.71
N PHE A 207 -34.03 -39.51 23.80
CA PHE A 207 -35.40 -39.75 23.41
C PHE A 207 -35.58 -39.18 22.00
N GLY A 208 -36.03 -39.98 21.04
CA GLY A 208 -36.28 -39.53 19.68
C GLY A 208 -37.29 -40.39 18.92
N LEU A 209 -37.31 -40.26 17.60
CA LEU A 209 -38.24 -40.99 16.73
C LEU A 209 -38.14 -42.51 16.87
N LYS A 210 -36.96 -43.05 17.18
CA LYS A 210 -36.76 -44.48 17.43
C LYS A 210 -37.61 -44.97 18.61
N ASP A 211 -37.65 -44.21 19.69
CA ASP A 211 -38.42 -44.54 20.89
C ASP A 211 -39.93 -44.44 20.64
N ILE A 212 -40.34 -43.41 19.90
CA ILE A 212 -41.74 -43.21 19.49
C ILE A 212 -42.20 -44.37 18.59
N THR A 213 -41.39 -44.71 17.57
CA THR A 213 -41.67 -45.80 16.65
C THR A 213 -41.71 -47.16 17.36
N SER A 214 -40.78 -47.40 18.28
CA SER A 214 -40.76 -48.66 19.07
C SER A 214 -42.02 -48.82 19.92
N LYS A 215 -42.49 -47.73 20.54
CA LYS A 215 -43.74 -47.74 21.32
C LYS A 215 -44.94 -47.99 20.43
N ILE A 216 -45.06 -47.28 19.30
CA ILE A 216 -46.17 -47.45 18.36
C ILE A 216 -46.19 -48.88 17.80
N SER A 217 -45.02 -49.41 17.42
CA SER A 217 -44.85 -50.80 16.97
C SER A 217 -45.34 -51.80 18.03
N SER A 218 -44.93 -51.65 19.28
CA SER A 218 -45.32 -52.56 20.37
C SER A 218 -46.80 -52.44 20.73
N SER A 219 -47.35 -51.22 20.74
CA SER A 219 -48.75 -50.97 21.09
C SER A 219 -49.74 -51.42 20.01
N LEU A 220 -49.38 -51.26 18.74
CA LEU A 220 -50.21 -51.69 17.61
C LEU A 220 -49.89 -53.12 17.16
N ASN A 221 -48.91 -53.78 17.76
CA ASN A 221 -48.44 -55.11 17.39
C ASN A 221 -48.07 -55.21 15.89
N VAL A 222 -47.37 -54.20 15.38
CA VAL A 222 -46.86 -54.16 14.00
C VAL A 222 -45.34 -54.15 14.01
N GLU A 223 -44.72 -54.71 12.96
CA GLU A 223 -43.27 -54.66 12.78
C GLU A 223 -42.73 -53.22 12.83
N PHE A 224 -41.50 -53.05 13.35
CA PHE A 224 -40.90 -51.71 13.53
C PHE A 224 -40.88 -50.90 12.22
N HIS A 225 -40.58 -51.57 11.10
CA HIS A 225 -40.55 -50.93 9.79
C HIS A 225 -41.93 -50.43 9.35
N ASN A 226 -42.98 -51.24 9.57
CA ASN A 226 -44.36 -50.87 9.25
C ASN A 226 -44.84 -49.71 10.14
N ALA A 227 -44.41 -49.67 11.41
CA ALA A 227 -44.68 -48.52 12.29
C ALA A 227 -43.99 -47.24 11.80
N GLU A 228 -42.75 -47.33 11.31
CA GLU A 228 -42.03 -46.19 10.74
C GLU A 228 -42.74 -45.66 9.48
N GLU A 229 -43.14 -46.56 8.57
CA GLU A 229 -43.92 -46.19 7.38
C GLU A 229 -45.26 -45.55 7.73
N LEU A 230 -45.97 -46.11 8.71
CA LEU A 230 -47.23 -45.57 9.23
C LEU A 230 -47.04 -44.15 9.77
N ILE A 231 -46.02 -43.91 10.60
CA ILE A 231 -45.68 -42.59 11.14
C ILE A 231 -45.37 -41.60 10.02
N MET A 232 -44.60 -42.01 9.02
CA MET A 232 -44.22 -41.14 7.91
C MET A 232 -45.42 -40.82 7.00
N LYS A 233 -46.36 -41.75 6.85
CA LYS A 233 -47.55 -41.62 6.00
C LYS A 233 -48.65 -40.82 6.68
N GLU A 234 -49.07 -41.26 7.87
CA GLU A 234 -50.23 -40.70 8.59
C GLU A 234 -49.84 -39.51 9.47
N GLY A 235 -48.57 -39.45 9.90
CA GLY A 235 -48.09 -38.41 10.81
C GLY A 235 -48.76 -38.50 12.17
N VAL A 236 -49.10 -37.34 12.70
CA VAL A 236 -49.97 -37.18 13.86
C VAL A 236 -51.41 -36.95 13.36
N PRO A 237 -52.32 -37.94 13.49
CA PRO A 237 -53.67 -37.80 12.97
C PRO A 237 -54.46 -36.69 13.67
N GLU A 238 -55.30 -35.98 12.91
CA GLU A 238 -56.29 -35.06 13.47
C GLU A 238 -57.57 -35.86 13.79
N VAL A 239 -58.11 -35.68 15.00
CA VAL A 239 -59.31 -36.39 15.46
C VAL A 239 -60.25 -35.43 16.17
N ASP A 240 -61.54 -35.58 15.92
CA ASP A 240 -62.62 -34.75 16.50
C ASP A 240 -63.10 -35.29 17.86
N VAL A 241 -62.19 -35.87 18.64
CA VAL A 241 -62.49 -36.46 19.96
C VAL A 241 -61.67 -35.74 21.02
N ASP A 242 -62.30 -35.36 22.13
CA ASP A 242 -61.60 -34.84 23.29
C ASP A 242 -60.74 -35.93 23.93
N LEU A 243 -59.42 -35.82 23.75
CA LEU A 243 -58.43 -36.78 24.24
C LEU A 243 -58.29 -36.79 25.77
N ASN A 244 -58.86 -35.80 26.46
CA ASN A 244 -58.84 -35.78 27.93
C ASN A 244 -59.80 -36.81 28.54
N ASP A 245 -60.87 -37.17 27.84
CA ASP A 245 -61.83 -38.19 28.28
C ASP A 245 -61.38 -39.58 27.81
N ARG A 246 -60.46 -40.18 28.57
CA ARG A 246 -59.88 -41.49 28.24
C ARG A 246 -60.90 -42.61 28.10
N VAL A 247 -62.03 -42.52 28.80
CA VAL A 247 -63.09 -43.55 28.75
C VAL A 247 -63.81 -43.46 27.41
N LYS A 248 -64.28 -42.26 27.03
CA LYS A 248 -64.94 -42.07 25.73
C LYS A 248 -64.03 -42.40 24.56
N VAL A 249 -62.74 -42.03 24.65
CA VAL A 249 -61.76 -42.38 23.62
C VAL A 249 -61.61 -43.89 23.50
N ALA A 250 -61.53 -44.62 24.61
CA ALA A 250 -61.43 -46.08 24.58
C ALA A 250 -62.70 -46.74 24.02
N GLU A 251 -63.89 -46.27 24.41
CA GLU A 251 -65.16 -46.74 23.88
C GLU A 251 -65.26 -46.51 22.36
N GLU A 252 -64.85 -45.34 21.88
CA GLU A 252 -64.87 -45.00 20.46
C GLU A 252 -63.86 -45.83 19.65
N ILE A 253 -62.66 -46.07 20.18
CA ILE A 253 -61.68 -46.99 19.54
C ILE A 253 -62.27 -48.40 19.44
N MET A 254 -62.90 -48.91 20.50
CA MET A 254 -63.50 -50.24 20.51
C MET A 254 -64.65 -50.34 19.51
N ARG A 255 -65.51 -49.31 19.44
CA ARG A 255 -66.59 -49.21 18.46
C ARG A 255 -66.05 -49.24 17.03
N GLN A 256 -65.05 -48.41 16.71
CA GLN A 256 -64.45 -48.36 15.37
C GLN A 256 -63.78 -49.68 14.98
N LYS A 257 -63.10 -50.35 15.93
CA LYS A 257 -62.51 -51.68 15.70
C LYS A 257 -63.60 -52.74 15.44
N TYR A 258 -64.71 -52.70 16.16
CA TYR A 258 -65.83 -53.60 15.96
C TYR A 258 -66.51 -53.38 14.59
N GLU A 259 -66.80 -52.13 14.23
CA GLU A 259 -67.36 -51.78 12.92
C GLU A 259 -66.44 -52.21 11.76
N ALA A 260 -65.13 -51.99 11.87
CA ALA A 260 -64.16 -52.45 10.88
C ALA A 260 -64.14 -53.97 10.72
N SER A 261 -64.28 -54.70 11.83
CA SER A 261 -64.37 -56.17 11.82
C SER A 261 -65.62 -56.68 11.10
N LEU A 262 -66.77 -56.00 11.27
CA LEU A 262 -68.01 -56.30 10.56
C LEU A 262 -67.94 -55.97 9.07
N ALA A 263 -67.21 -54.92 8.69
CA ALA A 263 -67.05 -54.49 7.31
C ALA A 263 -66.09 -55.37 6.48
N GLY A 264 -65.52 -56.43 7.07
CA GLY A 264 -64.55 -57.31 6.40
C GLY A 264 -63.23 -56.60 6.02
N LYS A 265 -62.94 -55.46 6.64
CA LYS A 265 -61.65 -54.77 6.48
C LYS A 265 -60.56 -55.64 7.10
N SER A 266 -59.36 -55.62 6.51
CA SER A 266 -58.24 -56.40 7.02
C SER A 266 -57.94 -55.99 8.46
N GLN A 267 -57.64 -56.96 9.33
CA GLN A 267 -57.18 -56.73 10.71
C GLN A 267 -55.88 -55.88 10.78
N GLU A 268 -55.25 -55.63 9.63
CA GLU A 268 -54.02 -54.85 9.50
C GLU A 268 -54.26 -53.33 9.32
N GLU A 269 -55.50 -52.88 9.08
CA GLU A 269 -55.79 -51.44 8.95
C GLU A 269 -55.73 -50.77 10.33
N VAL A 270 -54.68 -49.97 10.55
CA VAL A 270 -54.43 -49.30 11.83
C VAL A 270 -55.51 -48.26 12.13
N ASN A 271 -56.07 -48.30 13.35
CA ASN A 271 -57.01 -47.31 13.82
C ASN A 271 -56.31 -45.95 14.07
N LEU A 272 -56.75 -44.90 13.38
CA LEU A 272 -56.13 -43.56 13.46
C LEU A 272 -56.33 -42.88 14.83
N LEU A 273 -57.45 -43.14 15.51
CA LEU A 273 -57.71 -42.61 16.86
C LEU A 273 -56.75 -43.25 17.88
N GLU A 274 -56.53 -44.56 17.76
CA GLU A 274 -55.52 -45.27 18.57
C GLU A 274 -54.10 -44.72 18.31
N LEU A 275 -53.71 -44.54 17.04
CA LEU A 275 -52.43 -43.91 16.69
C LEU A 275 -52.30 -42.50 17.28
N ARG A 276 -53.37 -41.69 17.25
CA ARG A 276 -53.39 -40.35 17.84
C ARG A 276 -53.20 -40.37 19.36
N VAL A 277 -53.81 -41.32 20.08
CA VAL A 277 -53.61 -41.47 21.53
C VAL A 277 -52.16 -41.81 21.86
N LEU A 278 -51.52 -42.69 21.08
CA LEU A 278 -50.11 -43.02 21.25
C LEU A 278 -49.22 -41.79 21.02
N TRP A 279 -49.52 -40.99 19.99
CA TRP A 279 -48.83 -39.72 19.74
C TRP A 279 -49.00 -38.71 20.87
N GLN A 280 -50.20 -38.61 21.45
CA GLN A 280 -50.50 -37.63 22.50
C GLN A 280 -49.56 -37.79 23.69
N THR A 281 -49.28 -39.03 24.10
CA THR A 281 -48.34 -39.34 25.19
C THR A 281 -46.91 -38.87 24.88
N GLU A 282 -46.49 -38.97 23.62
CA GLU A 282 -45.14 -38.59 23.20
C GLU A 282 -45.00 -37.08 22.97
N ILE A 283 -46.07 -36.43 22.49
CA ILE A 283 -46.18 -34.97 22.39
C ILE A 283 -46.06 -34.34 23.78
N GLU A 284 -46.78 -34.86 24.76
CA GLU A 284 -46.72 -34.37 26.15
C GLU A 284 -45.30 -34.46 26.73
N LYS A 285 -44.58 -35.56 26.48
CA LYS A 285 -43.19 -35.72 26.91
C LYS A 285 -42.29 -34.66 26.29
N ILE A 286 -42.37 -34.45 24.98
CA ILE A 286 -41.57 -33.42 24.29
C ILE A 286 -41.92 -32.03 24.83
N THR A 287 -43.22 -31.71 24.96
CA THR A 287 -43.69 -30.43 25.50
C THR A 287 -43.17 -30.18 26.92
N GLN A 288 -43.19 -31.18 27.81
CA GLN A 288 -42.65 -31.08 29.16
C GLN A 288 -41.14 -30.79 29.15
N GLU A 289 -40.38 -31.45 28.27
CA GLU A 289 -38.95 -31.24 28.13
C GLU A 289 -38.59 -29.85 27.56
N ILE A 290 -39.41 -29.31 26.66
CA ILE A 290 -39.31 -27.92 26.18
C ILE A 290 -39.58 -26.95 27.34
N ARG A 291 -40.73 -27.12 28.03
CA ARG A 291 -41.12 -26.27 29.17
C ARG A 291 -40.06 -26.27 30.27
N ARG A 292 -39.51 -27.43 30.63
CA ARG A 292 -38.43 -27.54 31.62
C ARG A 292 -37.20 -26.73 31.21
N THR A 293 -36.85 -26.74 29.93
CA THR A 293 -35.71 -25.96 29.41
C THR A 293 -35.99 -24.45 29.44
N LEU A 294 -37.21 -24.05 29.07
CA LEU A 294 -37.66 -22.65 29.11
C LEU A 294 -37.76 -22.10 30.54
N VAL A 295 -38.26 -22.90 31.50
CA VAL A 295 -38.33 -22.53 32.91
C VAL A 295 -36.93 -22.33 33.48
N TYR A 296 -36.02 -23.29 33.22
CA TYR A 296 -34.61 -23.16 33.64
C TYR A 296 -33.97 -21.87 33.09
N TYR A 297 -34.20 -21.55 31.82
CA TYR A 297 -33.75 -20.28 31.25
C TYR A 297 -34.36 -19.06 31.95
N GLY A 298 -35.69 -19.06 32.13
CA GLY A 298 -36.43 -17.96 32.75
C GLY A 298 -35.99 -17.69 34.19
N GLU A 299 -35.64 -18.73 34.96
CA GLU A 299 -35.07 -18.60 36.31
C GLU A 299 -33.69 -17.92 36.28
N GLN A 300 -32.84 -18.28 35.31
CA GLN A 300 -31.48 -17.73 35.21
C GLN A 300 -31.46 -16.31 34.64
N ARG A 301 -32.33 -15.99 33.68
CA ARG A 301 -32.34 -14.71 32.96
C ARG A 301 -33.41 -13.72 33.38
N ARG A 302 -34.48 -14.16 34.04
CA ARG A 302 -35.69 -13.36 34.28
C ARG A 302 -36.31 -12.79 32.98
N GLU A 303 -36.04 -13.46 31.86
CA GLU A 303 -36.58 -13.14 30.55
C GLU A 303 -37.33 -14.37 30.01
N ARG A 304 -38.32 -14.14 29.13
CA ARG A 304 -39.04 -15.21 28.44
C ARG A 304 -38.51 -15.35 27.01
N ILE A 305 -38.50 -16.59 26.51
CA ILE A 305 -38.24 -16.90 25.11
C ILE A 305 -39.60 -17.11 24.45
N GLU A 306 -39.86 -16.36 23.39
CA GLU A 306 -41.09 -16.48 22.62
C GLU A 306 -40.89 -17.20 21.29
N ASP A 307 -39.67 -17.18 20.73
CA ASP A 307 -39.37 -17.83 19.45
C ASP A 307 -38.89 -19.27 19.66
N ILE A 308 -39.67 -20.22 19.13
CA ILE A 308 -39.43 -21.67 19.21
C ILE A 308 -39.28 -22.22 17.80
N PHE A 309 -38.13 -22.79 17.49
CA PHE A 309 -37.82 -23.36 16.18
C PHE A 309 -37.71 -24.89 16.25
N PHE A 310 -38.52 -25.60 15.48
CA PHE A 310 -38.45 -27.05 15.35
C PHE A 310 -37.57 -27.46 14.16
N LEU A 311 -36.70 -28.45 14.35
CA LEU A 311 -35.84 -29.00 13.31
C LEU A 311 -35.60 -30.50 13.52
N GLY A 312 -34.84 -31.13 12.63
CA GLY A 312 -34.58 -32.56 12.65
C GLY A 312 -35.65 -33.35 11.89
N GLY A 313 -35.50 -34.68 11.88
CA GLY A 313 -36.43 -35.56 11.17
C GLY A 313 -37.84 -35.51 11.75
N GLY A 314 -37.98 -35.36 13.06
CA GLY A 314 -39.28 -35.28 13.73
C GLY A 314 -40.06 -34.02 13.36
N ALA A 315 -39.39 -32.89 13.12
CA ALA A 315 -40.06 -31.68 12.63
C ALA A 315 -40.71 -31.86 11.24
N GLY A 316 -40.29 -32.88 10.47
CA GLY A 316 -40.90 -33.25 9.19
C GLY A 316 -42.13 -34.15 9.31
N ILE A 317 -42.48 -34.63 10.52
CA ILE A 317 -43.67 -35.45 10.72
C ILE A 317 -44.92 -34.56 10.65
N LYS A 318 -45.83 -34.90 9.74
CA LYS A 318 -47.08 -34.16 9.53
C LYS A 318 -47.84 -34.01 10.85
N GLY A 319 -48.28 -32.80 11.17
CA GLY A 319 -49.05 -32.49 12.38
C GLY A 319 -48.23 -32.35 13.67
N LEU A 320 -47.03 -32.93 13.77
CA LEU A 320 -46.27 -32.93 15.04
C LEU A 320 -45.90 -31.53 15.52
N ALA A 321 -45.29 -30.72 14.64
CA ALA A 321 -44.92 -29.34 15.00
C ALA A 321 -46.15 -28.50 15.36
N SER A 322 -47.29 -28.70 14.66
CA SER A 322 -48.55 -28.01 14.96
C SER A 322 -49.08 -28.37 16.35
N CYS A 323 -49.15 -29.66 16.68
CA CYS A 323 -49.62 -30.11 17.99
C CYS A 323 -48.69 -29.69 19.14
N LEU A 324 -47.37 -29.70 18.91
CA LEU A 324 -46.43 -29.15 19.89
C LEU A 324 -46.68 -27.65 20.09
N SER A 325 -46.90 -26.91 19.00
CA SER A 325 -47.17 -25.47 19.04
C SER A 325 -48.47 -25.14 19.79
N GLN A 326 -49.53 -25.92 19.62
CA GLN A 326 -50.79 -25.73 20.38
C GLN A 326 -50.61 -25.87 21.89
N ASN A 327 -49.70 -26.75 22.31
CA ASN A 327 -49.40 -27.00 23.72
C ASN A 327 -48.31 -26.05 24.27
N LEU A 328 -47.71 -25.22 23.43
CA LEU A 328 -46.65 -24.29 23.79
C LEU A 328 -47.14 -22.84 23.63
N GLY A 329 -46.71 -21.96 24.53
CA GLY A 329 -46.87 -20.52 24.30
C GLY A 329 -45.77 -20.00 23.37
N GLY A 330 -46.03 -18.90 22.67
CA GLY A 330 -45.04 -18.20 21.83
C GLY A 330 -45.21 -18.47 20.33
N ARG A 331 -44.25 -17.97 19.55
CA ARG A 331 -44.16 -18.15 18.09
C ARG A 331 -43.37 -19.41 17.77
N CYS A 332 -44.07 -20.39 17.25
CA CYS A 332 -43.49 -21.68 16.90
C CYS A 332 -43.37 -21.83 15.38
N GLU A 333 -42.17 -22.15 14.89
CA GLU A 333 -41.90 -22.28 13.46
C GLU A 333 -41.03 -23.50 13.15
N ILE A 334 -41.22 -24.11 11.98
CA ILE A 334 -40.28 -25.13 11.48
C ILE A 334 -39.08 -24.42 10.85
N PHE A 335 -37.88 -24.73 11.33
CA PHE A 335 -36.66 -24.15 10.80
C PHE A 335 -36.14 -24.92 9.58
N ALA A 336 -36.32 -24.31 8.41
CA ALA A 336 -36.00 -24.88 7.10
C ALA A 336 -35.06 -23.97 6.30
N PRO A 337 -33.74 -23.95 6.59
CA PRO A 337 -32.80 -23.01 5.97
C PRO A 337 -32.63 -23.19 4.45
N LEU A 338 -33.01 -24.35 3.89
CA LEU A 338 -32.90 -24.61 2.46
C LEU A 338 -34.06 -24.00 1.65
N LYS A 339 -35.17 -23.62 2.29
CA LYS A 339 -36.38 -23.14 1.62
C LYS A 339 -36.14 -21.85 0.82
N ASP A 340 -35.36 -20.93 1.39
CA ASP A 340 -35.12 -19.60 0.81
C ASP A 340 -33.82 -19.51 -0.01
N MET A 341 -33.18 -20.66 -0.28
CA MET A 341 -31.94 -20.69 -1.06
C MET A 341 -32.25 -20.74 -2.56
N GLU A 342 -31.40 -20.09 -3.36
CA GLU A 342 -31.34 -20.39 -4.79
C GLU A 342 -30.97 -21.87 -4.96
N MET A 343 -31.63 -22.58 -5.90
CA MET A 343 -31.40 -24.00 -6.14
C MET A 343 -31.09 -24.25 -7.61
N LEU A 344 -30.41 -25.35 -7.92
CA LEU A 344 -30.33 -25.84 -9.29
C LEU A 344 -31.68 -26.43 -9.75
N ASP A 345 -32.00 -26.32 -11.04
CA ASP A 345 -33.29 -26.70 -11.63
C ASP A 345 -33.70 -28.17 -11.43
N LYS A 346 -32.76 -29.04 -11.04
CA LYS A 346 -33.01 -30.45 -10.73
C LYS A 346 -33.80 -30.69 -9.44
N PHE A 347 -33.99 -29.67 -8.60
CA PHE A 347 -34.70 -29.81 -7.32
C PHE A 347 -36.16 -29.38 -7.45
N GLN A 348 -37.07 -30.25 -7.01
CA GLN A 348 -38.47 -29.90 -6.82
C GLN A 348 -38.64 -29.15 -5.50
N LEU A 349 -39.20 -27.94 -5.54
CA LEU A 349 -39.37 -27.08 -4.35
C LEU A 349 -40.17 -27.78 -3.24
N SER A 350 -41.28 -28.44 -3.59
CA SER A 350 -42.13 -29.18 -2.65
C SER A 350 -41.39 -30.32 -1.94
N TYR A 351 -40.47 -30.99 -2.64
CA TYR A 351 -39.63 -32.02 -2.03
C TYR A 351 -38.64 -31.41 -1.04
N ILE A 352 -37.98 -30.31 -1.41
CA ILE A 352 -37.01 -29.62 -0.55
C ILE A 352 -37.67 -29.05 0.70
N GLU A 353 -38.84 -28.43 0.60
CA GLU A 353 -39.57 -27.92 1.77
C GLU A 353 -39.83 -29.01 2.80
N ARG A 354 -40.25 -30.21 2.33
CA ARG A 354 -40.52 -31.35 3.21
C ARG A 354 -39.27 -31.88 3.91
N ILE A 355 -38.14 -31.96 3.21
CA ILE A 355 -36.91 -32.56 3.76
C ILE A 355 -35.97 -31.53 4.40
N SER A 356 -36.19 -30.23 4.20
CA SER A 356 -35.28 -29.20 4.70
C SER A 356 -35.01 -29.29 6.20
N PRO A 357 -36.00 -29.57 7.09
CA PRO A 357 -35.76 -29.67 8.52
C PRO A 357 -34.76 -30.79 8.89
N LEU A 358 -34.74 -31.88 8.10
CA LEU A 358 -33.82 -33.00 8.26
C LEU A 358 -32.36 -32.60 7.97
N PHE A 359 -32.17 -31.64 7.06
CA PHE A 359 -30.86 -31.18 6.60
C PHE A 359 -30.37 -29.90 7.28
N THR A 360 -31.16 -29.31 8.19
CA THR A 360 -30.85 -28.05 8.87
C THR A 360 -29.46 -28.05 9.49
N ASN A 361 -29.08 -29.09 10.24
CA ASN A 361 -27.75 -29.17 10.87
C ASN A 361 -26.60 -29.17 9.83
N ALA A 362 -26.76 -29.88 8.71
CA ALA A 362 -25.76 -29.94 7.64
C ALA A 362 -25.69 -28.60 6.87
N ALA A 363 -26.83 -27.95 6.64
CA ALA A 363 -26.89 -26.64 6.00
C ALA A 363 -26.24 -25.56 6.88
N SER A 364 -26.59 -25.52 8.17
CA SER A 364 -26.05 -24.56 9.13
C SER A 364 -24.53 -24.64 9.25
N ILE A 365 -23.93 -25.84 9.30
CA ILE A 365 -22.47 -25.95 9.33
C ILE A 365 -21.82 -25.56 8.00
N ALA A 366 -22.41 -25.88 6.84
CA ALA A 366 -21.91 -25.39 5.55
C ALA A 366 -21.88 -23.84 5.51
N LEU A 367 -22.99 -23.21 5.91
CA LEU A 367 -23.16 -21.76 5.94
C LEU A 367 -22.31 -21.04 7.00
N SER A 368 -21.82 -21.79 8.00
CA SER A 368 -20.86 -21.28 9.00
C SER A 368 -19.44 -21.11 8.43
N ILE A 369 -19.06 -21.84 7.39
CA ILE A 369 -17.67 -21.83 6.88
C ILE A 369 -17.23 -20.42 6.43
N PRO A 370 -18.03 -19.64 5.67
CA PRO A 370 -17.64 -18.29 5.28
C PRO A 370 -17.48 -17.30 6.43
N THR A 371 -18.04 -17.56 7.62
CA THR A 371 -17.88 -16.67 8.79
C THR A 371 -16.53 -16.86 9.48
N LEU A 372 -15.92 -18.05 9.39
CA LEU A 372 -14.57 -18.31 9.89
C LEU A 372 -13.53 -17.34 9.30
N ARG A 373 -13.68 -16.97 8.03
CA ARG A 373 -12.78 -16.03 7.34
C ARG A 373 -12.88 -14.60 7.88
N ARG A 374 -13.96 -14.25 8.59
CA ARG A 374 -14.24 -12.90 9.09
C ARG A 374 -13.90 -12.70 10.58
N LYS A 375 -13.15 -13.62 11.19
CA LYS A 375 -12.74 -13.59 12.62
C LYS A 375 -13.91 -13.53 13.63
N LYS A 376 -15.13 -13.92 13.25
CA LYS A 376 -16.19 -14.18 14.24
C LYS A 376 -15.91 -15.53 14.91
N GLU A 377 -16.14 -15.60 16.21
CA GLU A 377 -15.87 -16.77 17.05
C GLU A 377 -16.93 -17.85 16.82
N VAL A 378 -16.84 -18.57 15.70
CA VAL A 378 -17.54 -19.85 15.57
C VAL A 378 -16.72 -20.87 16.36
N VAL A 379 -17.38 -21.58 17.27
CA VAL A 379 -16.76 -22.70 17.99
C VAL A 379 -16.25 -23.70 16.96
N ASN A 380 -14.94 -23.95 16.99
CA ASN A 380 -14.29 -24.86 16.06
C ASN A 380 -13.32 -25.73 16.86
N PHE A 381 -13.49 -27.05 16.81
CA PHE A 381 -12.67 -28.01 17.54
C PHE A 381 -11.46 -28.50 16.75
N LEU A 382 -11.21 -27.98 15.55
CA LEU A 382 -9.96 -28.26 14.85
C LEU A 382 -8.74 -27.92 15.73
N PRO A 383 -7.71 -28.80 15.75
CA PRO A 383 -6.45 -28.53 16.43
C PRO A 383 -5.83 -27.20 16.02
N ARG A 384 -5.11 -26.56 16.93
CA ARG A 384 -4.52 -25.23 16.70
C ARG A 384 -3.50 -25.27 15.58
N GLU A 385 -2.74 -26.34 15.52
CA GLU A 385 -1.69 -26.59 14.53
C GLU A 385 -2.26 -26.51 13.11
N ILE A 386 -3.45 -27.09 12.89
CA ILE A 386 -4.13 -27.08 11.59
C ILE A 386 -4.69 -25.68 11.28
N LYS A 387 -5.31 -25.02 12.27
CA LYS A 387 -5.82 -23.65 12.13
C LYS A 387 -4.71 -22.65 11.81
N GLU A 388 -3.56 -22.82 12.44
CA GLU A 388 -2.39 -21.96 12.28
C GLU A 388 -1.66 -22.25 10.97
N ARG A 389 -1.63 -23.51 10.50
CA ARG A 389 -0.99 -23.87 9.22
C ARG A 389 -1.58 -23.10 8.04
N GLU A 390 -2.91 -22.93 7.97
CA GLU A 390 -3.52 -22.09 6.94
C GLU A 390 -3.09 -20.61 7.02
N ILE A 391 -2.91 -20.10 8.24
CA ILE A 391 -2.49 -18.72 8.49
C ILE A 391 -1.00 -18.55 8.13
N ILE A 392 -0.16 -19.52 8.51
CA ILE A 392 1.27 -19.56 8.22
C ILE A 392 1.48 -19.63 6.71
N VAL A 393 0.84 -20.57 6.01
CA VAL A 393 0.95 -20.70 4.55
C VAL A 393 0.54 -19.42 3.84
N LYS A 394 -0.53 -18.74 4.28
CA LYS A 394 -0.91 -17.43 3.72
C LYS A 394 0.14 -16.36 3.98
N LYS A 395 0.68 -16.29 5.20
CA LYS A 395 1.75 -15.34 5.55
C LYS A 395 3.00 -15.57 4.71
N GLU A 396 3.42 -16.83 4.58
CA GLU A 396 4.54 -17.24 3.72
C GLU A 396 4.28 -16.87 2.27
N LEU A 397 3.09 -17.17 1.72
CA LEU A 397 2.74 -16.80 0.35
C LEU A 397 2.80 -15.28 0.15
N THR A 398 2.26 -14.49 1.10
CA THR A 398 2.33 -13.02 1.02
C THR A 398 3.76 -12.50 1.12
N ALA A 399 4.60 -13.13 1.95
CA ALA A 399 6.02 -12.78 2.07
C ALA A 399 6.80 -13.14 0.79
N ILE A 400 6.53 -14.30 0.18
CA ILE A 400 7.12 -14.69 -1.10
C ILE A 400 6.71 -13.69 -2.19
N THR A 401 5.43 -13.31 -2.26
CA THR A 401 4.96 -12.32 -3.25
C THR A 401 5.57 -10.93 -3.02
N SER A 402 5.75 -10.49 -1.78
CA SER A 402 6.36 -9.18 -1.50
C SER A 402 7.86 -9.18 -1.83
N VAL A 403 8.57 -10.28 -1.59
CA VAL A 403 9.98 -10.45 -2.00
C VAL A 403 10.11 -10.44 -3.51
N LEU A 404 9.23 -11.14 -4.24
CA LEU A 404 9.20 -11.13 -5.71
C LEU A 404 8.97 -9.73 -6.28
N ILE A 405 8.02 -8.97 -5.71
CA ILE A 405 7.77 -7.58 -6.12
C ILE A 405 8.99 -6.70 -5.87
N SER A 406 9.62 -6.82 -4.69
CA SER A 406 10.83 -6.07 -4.35
C SER A 406 11.98 -6.39 -5.30
N PHE A 407 12.19 -7.67 -5.61
CA PHE A 407 13.19 -8.11 -6.58
C PHE A 407 12.92 -7.53 -7.98
N CYS A 408 11.68 -7.55 -8.45
CA CYS A 408 11.30 -6.94 -9.72
C CYS A 408 11.61 -5.43 -9.76
N VAL A 409 11.34 -4.70 -8.67
CA VAL A 409 11.65 -3.25 -8.58
C VAL A 409 13.17 -3.01 -8.62
N VAL A 410 13.95 -3.76 -7.84
CA VAL A 410 15.42 -3.65 -7.85
C VAL A 410 15.99 -4.01 -9.21
N PHE A 411 15.46 -5.05 -9.86
CA PHE A 411 15.86 -5.45 -11.20
C PHE A 411 15.58 -4.35 -12.24
N LEU A 412 14.40 -3.72 -12.19
CA LEU A 412 14.06 -2.61 -13.09
C LEU A 412 14.95 -1.38 -12.87
N LEU A 413 15.28 -1.05 -11.61
CA LEU A 413 16.22 0.02 -11.27
C LEU A 413 17.63 -0.28 -11.80
N TRP A 414 18.11 -1.51 -11.60
CA TRP A 414 19.39 -1.95 -12.12
C TRP A 414 19.42 -1.88 -13.65
N LEU A 415 18.35 -2.32 -14.32
CA LEU A 415 18.22 -2.26 -15.78
C LEU A 415 18.29 -0.80 -16.28
N ASN A 416 17.59 0.11 -15.60
CA ASN A 416 17.61 1.55 -15.91
C ASN A 416 19.03 2.13 -15.76
N ILE A 417 19.71 1.84 -14.63
CA ILE A 417 21.10 2.26 -14.40
C ILE A 417 22.03 1.68 -15.46
N ALA A 418 21.87 0.41 -15.84
CA ALA A 418 22.70 -0.24 -16.85
C ALA A 418 22.54 0.41 -18.23
N ILE A 419 21.30 0.72 -18.64
CA ILE A 419 21.01 1.43 -19.89
C ILE A 419 21.63 2.83 -19.86
N ASN A 420 21.40 3.60 -18.79
CA ASN A 420 21.95 4.95 -18.65
C ASN A 420 23.49 4.95 -18.66
N ASN A 421 24.13 4.03 -17.95
CA ASN A 421 25.58 3.88 -17.96
C ASN A 421 26.13 3.57 -19.36
N LYS A 422 25.42 2.74 -20.14
CA LYS A 422 25.80 2.44 -21.53
C LYS A 422 25.72 3.69 -22.41
N VAL A 423 24.67 4.50 -22.25
CA VAL A 423 24.51 5.78 -22.97
C VAL A 423 25.57 6.79 -22.55
N LEU A 424 25.82 6.97 -21.24
CA LEU A 424 26.86 7.87 -20.73
C LEU A 424 28.24 7.49 -21.25
N ARG A 425 28.59 6.20 -21.30
CA ARG A 425 29.86 5.73 -21.87
C ARG A 425 30.02 6.12 -23.34
N LYS A 426 28.94 6.00 -24.13
CA LYS A 426 28.94 6.41 -25.54
C LYS A 426 29.14 7.93 -25.68
N ASN A 427 28.43 8.73 -24.89
CA ASN A 427 28.58 10.19 -24.90
C ASN A 427 29.98 10.63 -24.47
N LEU A 428 30.54 9.99 -23.45
CA LEU A 428 31.90 10.28 -22.97
C LEU A 428 32.97 9.92 -24.00
N ALA A 429 32.77 8.84 -24.77
CA ALA A 429 33.64 8.52 -25.90
C ALA A 429 33.57 9.59 -26.99
N ASN A 430 32.36 10.06 -27.35
CA ASN A 430 32.18 11.12 -28.34
C ASN A 430 32.84 12.44 -27.88
N LEU A 431 32.62 12.86 -26.63
CA LEU A 431 33.24 14.08 -26.08
C LEU A 431 34.77 13.99 -26.00
N LYS A 432 35.32 12.81 -25.69
CA LYS A 432 36.78 12.59 -25.74
C LYS A 432 37.32 12.75 -27.16
N MET A 433 36.57 12.29 -28.17
CA MET A 433 36.94 12.46 -29.57
C MET A 433 36.88 13.93 -30.00
N GLU A 434 35.85 14.68 -29.61
CA GLU A 434 35.77 16.13 -29.88
C GLU A 434 36.88 16.91 -29.19
N LYS A 435 37.17 16.60 -27.92
CA LYS A 435 38.29 17.23 -27.19
C LYS A 435 39.62 16.99 -27.89
N LYS A 436 39.86 15.77 -28.42
CA LYS A 436 41.08 15.49 -29.20
C LYS A 436 41.14 16.31 -30.49
N ARG A 437 40.02 16.54 -31.17
CA ARG A 437 39.96 17.38 -32.38
C ARG A 437 40.25 18.86 -32.08
N ILE A 438 39.77 19.38 -30.96
CA ILE A 438 39.97 20.79 -30.56
C ILE A 438 41.37 21.03 -29.96
N ALA A 439 42.00 20.02 -29.37
CA ALA A 439 43.33 20.15 -28.75
C ALA A 439 44.44 20.55 -29.74
N ALA A 440 44.35 20.16 -31.00
CA ALA A 440 45.33 20.52 -32.03
C ALA A 440 45.27 22.02 -32.40
N PRO A 441 44.10 22.59 -32.78
CA PRO A 441 43.93 24.02 -33.02
C PRO A 441 44.36 24.91 -31.85
N VAL A 442 44.08 24.50 -30.60
CA VAL A 442 44.43 25.29 -29.40
C VAL A 442 45.94 25.41 -29.23
N LYS A 443 46.71 24.35 -29.48
CA LYS A 443 48.19 24.41 -29.43
C LYS A 443 48.76 25.39 -30.46
N THR A 444 48.27 25.34 -31.70
CA THR A 444 48.66 26.30 -32.74
C THR A 444 48.31 27.74 -32.37
N LEU A 445 47.17 27.96 -31.70
CA LEU A 445 46.73 29.30 -31.28
C LEU A 445 47.62 29.88 -30.17
N GLU A 446 48.10 29.04 -29.25
CA GLU A 446 49.08 29.44 -28.22
C GLU A 446 50.45 29.81 -28.82
N GLU A 447 50.92 29.06 -29.82
CA GLU A 447 52.17 29.37 -30.53
C GLU A 447 52.09 30.69 -31.28
N LEU A 448 50.95 30.95 -31.96
CA LEU A 448 50.71 32.21 -32.67
C LEU A 448 50.66 33.41 -31.70
N LYS A 449 50.03 33.25 -30.52
CA LYS A 449 50.03 34.30 -29.48
C LYS A 449 51.42 34.65 -28.99
N LYS A 450 52.31 33.65 -28.83
CA LYS A 450 53.72 33.88 -28.45
C LYS A 450 54.47 34.66 -29.53
N ARG A 451 54.29 34.31 -30.81
CA ARG A 451 54.94 35.00 -31.93
C ARG A 451 54.49 36.46 -32.05
N LYS A 452 53.18 36.74 -31.89
CA LYS A 452 52.64 38.10 -31.93
C LYS A 452 53.30 39.02 -30.89
N LYS A 453 53.49 38.52 -29.67
CA LYS A 453 54.08 39.29 -28.56
C LYS A 453 55.53 39.75 -28.85
N VAL A 454 56.31 38.92 -29.53
CA VAL A 454 57.70 39.24 -29.94
C VAL A 454 57.73 40.33 -31.02
N ILE A 455 56.76 40.33 -31.92
CA ILE A 455 56.67 41.33 -32.99
C ILE A 455 56.34 42.71 -32.41
N ASP A 456 55.39 42.77 -31.46
CA ASP A 456 54.99 44.03 -30.82
C ASP A 456 56.15 44.70 -30.05
N GLU A 457 57.00 43.92 -29.37
CA GLU A 457 58.19 44.44 -28.66
C GLU A 457 59.25 45.02 -29.62
N ARG A 458 59.42 44.42 -30.81
CA ARG A 458 60.37 44.92 -31.81
C ARG A 458 59.89 46.22 -32.44
N ALA A 459 58.59 46.33 -32.74
CA ALA A 459 58.00 47.54 -33.31
C ALA A 459 58.17 48.76 -32.39
N LEU A 460 58.10 48.57 -31.07
CA LEU A 460 58.23 49.65 -30.08
C LEU A 460 59.65 50.25 -30.05
N LYS A 461 60.69 49.43 -30.17
CA LYS A 461 62.09 49.87 -30.20
C LYS A 461 62.44 50.70 -31.44
N VAL A 462 61.86 50.37 -32.60
CA VAL A 462 62.08 51.13 -33.84
C VAL A 462 61.48 52.54 -33.73
N LYS A 463 60.32 52.67 -33.08
CA LYS A 463 59.66 53.96 -32.85
C LYS A 463 60.46 54.90 -31.95
N GLU A 464 61.17 54.39 -30.93
CA GLU A 464 62.01 55.21 -30.05
C GLU A 464 63.25 55.79 -30.74
N LEU A 465 63.79 55.12 -31.77
CA LEU A 465 65.01 55.56 -32.46
C LEU A 465 64.77 56.66 -33.51
N MET A 466 63.52 56.84 -33.96
CA MET A 466 63.19 57.82 -35.01
C MET A 466 62.91 59.24 -34.47
N GLY A 467 62.63 59.41 -33.18
CA GLY A 467 62.17 60.69 -32.60
C GLY A 467 63.25 61.70 -32.18
N GLU A 468 64.55 61.48 -32.46
CA GLU A 468 65.64 62.29 -31.89
C GLU A 468 66.54 63.05 -32.90
N ARG A 469 66.09 63.36 -34.13
CA ARG A 469 66.89 64.15 -35.10
C ARG A 469 66.34 65.57 -35.29
N LEU A 470 67.23 66.56 -35.26
CA LEU A 470 66.95 67.96 -35.58
C LEU A 470 66.69 68.10 -37.09
N ASP A 471 65.59 68.72 -37.50
CA ASP A 471 65.25 68.94 -38.91
C ASP A 471 66.04 70.13 -39.49
N ILE A 472 67.27 69.84 -39.94
CA ILE A 472 68.18 70.84 -40.52
C ILE A 472 67.60 71.48 -41.79
N TYR A 473 66.79 70.74 -42.55
CA TYR A 473 66.24 71.22 -43.81
C TYR A 473 65.28 72.39 -43.58
N SER A 474 64.31 72.22 -42.68
CA SER A 474 63.33 73.25 -42.33
C SER A 474 64.00 74.55 -41.83
N ILE A 475 65.10 74.43 -41.09
CA ILE A 475 65.85 75.57 -40.54
C ILE A 475 66.54 76.35 -41.66
N LEU A 476 67.17 75.66 -42.62
CA LEU A 476 67.86 76.30 -43.75
C LEU A 476 66.88 76.97 -44.72
N GLU A 477 65.74 76.32 -44.97
CA GLU A 477 64.67 76.87 -45.81
C GLU A 477 64.18 78.21 -45.24
N LYS A 478 63.89 78.27 -43.93
CA LYS A 478 63.46 79.50 -43.25
C LYS A 478 64.49 80.62 -43.37
N ILE A 479 65.78 80.34 -43.14
CA ILE A 479 66.86 81.35 -43.25
C ILE A 479 66.95 81.91 -44.67
N SER A 480 66.78 81.07 -45.69
CA SER A 480 66.83 81.49 -47.09
C SER A 480 65.72 82.50 -47.44
N LEU A 481 64.50 82.31 -46.91
CA LEU A 481 63.35 83.17 -47.18
C LEU A 481 63.43 84.54 -46.53
N ILE A 482 64.05 84.63 -45.34
CA ILE A 482 64.09 85.86 -44.54
C ILE A 482 65.31 86.75 -44.79
N THR A 483 66.34 86.23 -45.45
CA THR A 483 67.58 86.99 -45.73
C THR A 483 67.31 88.14 -46.72
N PRO A 484 67.55 89.41 -46.37
CA PRO A 484 67.36 90.54 -47.28
C PRO A 484 68.25 90.48 -48.53
N GLN A 485 67.75 90.94 -49.68
CA GLN A 485 68.43 90.79 -50.98
C GLN A 485 69.82 91.45 -51.08
N LYS A 486 70.13 92.46 -50.25
CA LYS A 486 71.45 93.13 -50.19
C LYS A 486 72.45 92.47 -49.22
N ILE A 487 72.08 91.36 -48.57
CA ILE A 487 72.92 90.63 -47.62
C ILE A 487 73.43 89.32 -48.25
N PHE A 488 74.73 89.11 -48.17
CA PHE A 488 75.40 87.86 -48.53
C PHE A 488 75.76 87.08 -47.26
N LEU A 489 75.24 85.85 -47.12
CA LEU A 489 75.62 84.97 -46.00
C LEU A 489 76.97 84.35 -46.29
N THR A 490 77.94 84.61 -45.41
CA THR A 490 79.32 84.12 -45.55
C THR A 490 79.57 82.86 -44.71
N GLN A 491 78.83 82.67 -43.62
CA GLN A 491 78.95 81.48 -42.77
C GLN A 491 77.66 81.21 -42.00
N LEU A 492 77.24 79.94 -41.96
CA LEU A 492 76.16 79.42 -41.13
C LEU A 492 76.70 78.26 -40.28
N SER A 493 76.42 78.25 -38.97
CA SER A 493 76.94 77.23 -38.05
C SER A 493 75.91 76.89 -36.98
N ILE A 494 75.63 75.60 -36.79
CA ILE A 494 74.68 75.10 -35.79
C ILE A 494 75.41 74.15 -34.84
N PHE A 495 75.31 74.38 -33.53
CA PHE A 495 75.97 73.55 -32.52
C PHE A 495 75.14 73.40 -31.24
N PRO A 496 75.26 72.27 -30.49
CA PRO A 496 74.50 72.04 -29.26
C PRO A 496 75.01 72.89 -28.08
N LYS A 497 74.09 73.47 -27.31
CA LYS A 497 74.32 74.23 -26.07
C LYS A 497 74.57 73.24 -24.92
N LYS A 498 75.77 73.23 -24.33
CA LYS A 498 76.13 72.33 -23.21
C LYS A 498 75.44 72.77 -21.91
N GLU A 499 74.66 71.89 -21.27
CA GLU A 499 74.22 72.03 -19.87
C GLU A 499 75.11 71.21 -18.93
N ILE A 500 75.47 71.79 -17.78
CA ILE A 500 76.29 71.19 -16.70
C ILE A 500 75.34 70.62 -15.65
N GLY A 501 75.34 69.30 -15.42
CA GLY A 501 74.45 68.61 -14.48
C GLY A 501 75.19 67.97 -13.30
N THR A 502 74.95 68.51 -12.11
CA THR A 502 75.37 68.08 -10.76
C THR A 502 74.71 66.75 -10.34
N GLN A 503 75.48 65.81 -9.77
CA GLN A 503 74.98 64.53 -9.27
C GLN A 503 74.49 64.61 -7.81
N ILE A 504 73.23 64.22 -7.55
CA ILE A 504 72.76 63.84 -6.20
C ILE A 504 72.45 62.34 -6.17
N ARG A 505 73.18 61.60 -5.32
CA ARG A 505 72.99 60.18 -5.01
C ARG A 505 71.96 60.01 -3.88
N ARG A 506 70.91 59.20 -4.09
CA ARG A 506 70.21 58.45 -3.02
C ARG A 506 69.77 57.06 -3.51
N LYS A 507 70.24 56.02 -2.80
CA LYS A 507 69.68 54.66 -2.66
C LYS A 507 68.37 54.79 -1.85
N GLY A 508 67.30 53.99 -1.97
CA GLY A 508 66.87 52.96 -2.89
C GLY A 508 65.44 52.58 -2.50
N ARG A 509 64.49 52.64 -3.44
CA ARG A 509 63.23 51.88 -3.49
C ARG A 509 62.62 52.03 -4.88
N SER A 510 61.99 50.98 -5.34
CA SER A 510 61.50 50.75 -6.70
C SER A 510 60.55 51.84 -7.21
N SER A 511 61.00 52.58 -8.22
CA SER A 511 60.14 53.13 -9.27
C SER A 511 61.02 53.46 -10.47
N LYS A 512 60.54 53.10 -11.67
CA LYS A 512 61.19 53.42 -12.95
C LYS A 512 61.37 54.94 -13.01
N LYS A 513 62.61 55.41 -12.80
CA LYS A 513 63.02 56.76 -13.11
C LYS A 513 62.85 56.97 -14.62
N LYS A 514 61.81 57.70 -15.03
CA LYS A 514 61.84 58.45 -16.29
C LYS A 514 62.98 59.45 -16.13
N LYS A 515 64.12 59.19 -16.80
CA LYS A 515 65.09 60.25 -17.10
C LYS A 515 64.36 61.22 -18.01
N GLU A 516 63.94 62.37 -17.50
CA GLU A 516 63.70 63.53 -18.35
C GLU A 516 65.03 63.83 -19.04
N LYS A 517 65.11 63.46 -20.33
CA LYS A 517 66.19 63.88 -21.22
C LYS A 517 65.98 65.38 -21.42
N GLY A 518 66.87 66.20 -20.85
CA GLY A 518 66.90 67.63 -21.14
C GLY A 518 66.92 67.85 -22.66
N LEU A 519 66.00 68.68 -23.17
CA LEU A 519 65.98 69.04 -24.58
C LEU A 519 67.35 69.62 -24.95
N LYS A 520 68.04 68.99 -25.90
CA LYS A 520 69.26 69.55 -26.49
C LYS A 520 68.90 70.86 -27.19
N ARG A 521 69.25 72.00 -26.61
CA ARG A 521 69.12 73.31 -27.25
C ARG A 521 70.27 73.50 -28.24
N TYR A 522 70.00 74.03 -29.43
CA TYR A 522 71.02 74.31 -30.44
C TYR A 522 71.17 75.83 -30.61
N ILE A 523 72.37 76.29 -30.97
CA ILE A 523 72.67 77.69 -31.27
C ILE A 523 73.03 77.79 -32.75
N LEU A 524 72.36 78.68 -33.47
CA LEU A 524 72.65 79.11 -34.82
C LEU A 524 73.52 80.37 -34.78
N LYS A 525 74.63 80.36 -35.51
CA LYS A 525 75.48 81.52 -35.74
C LYS A 525 75.55 81.83 -37.22
N ILE A 526 75.20 83.06 -37.58
CA ILE A 526 75.15 83.57 -38.95
C ILE A 526 76.17 84.69 -39.08
N ARG A 527 77.02 84.65 -40.12
CA ARG A 527 77.84 85.78 -40.54
C ARG A 527 77.38 86.25 -41.90
N GLY A 528 77.18 87.56 -42.02
CA GLY A 528 76.73 88.20 -43.26
C GLY A 528 77.63 89.35 -43.67
N SER A 529 77.60 89.70 -44.94
CA SER A 529 78.21 90.92 -45.47
C SER A 529 77.25 91.67 -46.39
N CYS A 530 77.41 92.97 -46.50
CA CYS A 530 76.67 93.82 -47.44
C CYS A 530 77.58 94.92 -48.00
N PHE A 531 77.32 95.34 -49.24
CA PHE A 531 78.01 96.47 -49.87
C PHE A 531 77.09 97.69 -49.80
N SER A 532 77.31 98.53 -48.79
CA SER A 532 76.43 99.66 -48.47
C SER A 532 77.20 100.70 -47.67
N THR A 533 76.59 101.83 -47.30
CA THR A 533 77.15 102.76 -46.28
C THR A 533 77.07 102.12 -44.88
N TYR A 534 77.76 102.67 -43.87
CA TYR A 534 77.74 102.11 -42.50
C TYR A 534 76.34 102.15 -41.87
N GLN A 535 75.59 103.24 -42.10
CA GLN A 535 74.22 103.38 -41.62
C GLN A 535 73.29 102.35 -42.28
N GLU A 536 73.35 102.25 -43.60
CA GLU A 536 72.53 101.28 -44.35
C GLU A 536 72.90 99.82 -44.00
N ALA A 537 74.16 99.53 -43.66
CA ALA A 537 74.59 98.21 -43.20
C ALA A 537 73.96 97.82 -41.85
N ILE A 538 73.85 98.78 -40.93
CA ILE A 538 73.18 98.59 -39.64
C ILE A 538 71.68 98.38 -39.86
N ASP A 539 71.04 99.21 -40.68
CA ASP A 539 69.61 99.13 -40.93
C ASP A 539 69.23 97.80 -41.59
N LEU A 540 70.00 97.34 -42.57
CA LEU A 540 69.81 96.04 -43.23
C LEU A 540 70.02 94.86 -42.26
N ALA A 541 71.03 94.94 -41.39
CA ALA A 541 71.30 93.87 -40.43
C ALA A 541 70.27 93.83 -39.29
N CYS A 542 69.77 94.99 -38.84
CA CYS A 542 68.65 95.11 -37.90
C CYS A 542 67.36 94.56 -38.51
N LEU A 543 67.06 94.86 -39.78
CA LEU A 543 65.93 94.27 -40.49
C LEU A 543 66.04 92.75 -40.57
N PHE A 544 67.24 92.22 -40.81
CA PHE A 544 67.46 90.76 -40.83
C PHE A 544 67.28 90.14 -39.43
N LYS A 545 67.75 90.81 -38.38
CA LYS A 545 67.53 90.40 -36.99
C LYS A 545 66.03 90.32 -36.66
N GLU A 546 65.25 91.36 -36.98
CA GLU A 546 63.81 91.38 -36.72
C GLU A 546 63.07 90.27 -37.46
N LYS A 547 63.46 89.98 -38.71
CA LYS A 547 62.86 88.88 -39.47
C LYS A 547 63.18 87.50 -38.87
N LEU A 548 64.39 87.32 -38.32
CA LEU A 548 64.75 86.10 -37.58
C LEU A 548 63.94 85.96 -36.28
N GLU A 549 63.71 87.04 -35.54
CA GLU A 549 62.92 87.03 -34.30
C GLU A 549 61.43 86.75 -34.53
N LYS A 550 60.89 87.06 -35.71
CA LYS A 550 59.51 86.75 -36.10
C LYS A 550 59.28 85.26 -36.38
N GLU A 551 60.32 84.51 -36.69
CA GLU A 551 60.22 83.07 -36.92
C GLU A 551 60.18 82.31 -35.59
N SER A 552 59.14 81.50 -35.39
CA SER A 552 58.90 80.73 -34.15
C SER A 552 60.02 79.74 -33.78
N VAL A 553 60.93 79.46 -34.70
CA VAL A 553 62.03 78.50 -34.56
C VAL A 553 63.27 79.13 -33.92
N PHE A 554 63.40 80.46 -33.95
CA PHE A 554 64.56 81.18 -33.43
C PHE A 554 64.18 82.07 -32.25
N THR A 555 65.01 82.06 -31.20
CA THR A 555 64.83 82.88 -30.00
C THR A 555 66.16 83.47 -29.56
N ASN A 556 66.14 84.54 -28.74
CA ASN A 556 67.36 85.22 -28.24
C ASN A 556 68.34 85.65 -29.35
N VAL A 557 67.86 86.34 -30.40
CA VAL A 557 68.72 86.78 -31.50
C VAL A 557 69.62 87.93 -31.05
N LYS A 558 70.94 87.74 -31.09
CA LYS A 558 71.95 88.74 -30.76
C LYS A 558 72.61 89.26 -32.03
N PHE A 559 72.73 90.58 -32.15
CA PHE A 559 73.40 91.24 -33.26
C PHE A 559 74.75 91.81 -32.84
N THR A 560 75.76 91.61 -33.68
CA THR A 560 77.08 92.24 -33.55
C THR A 560 77.32 93.13 -34.76
N PRO A 561 77.42 94.47 -34.58
CA PRO A 561 77.54 95.39 -35.70
C PRO A 561 78.89 95.29 -36.40
N PRO A 562 79.00 95.83 -37.63
CA PRO A 562 80.28 96.03 -38.30
C PRO A 562 81.24 96.88 -37.45
N LYS A 563 82.56 96.70 -37.64
CA LYS A 563 83.57 97.52 -36.94
C LYS A 563 83.36 99.02 -37.25
N LEU A 564 83.37 99.85 -36.21
CA LEU A 564 83.24 101.31 -36.32
C LEU A 564 84.42 101.93 -37.08
N GLU A 565 84.15 102.94 -37.92
CA GLU A 565 85.15 103.62 -38.75
C GLU A 565 85.07 105.15 -38.59
N LYS A 566 86.17 105.86 -38.86
CA LYS A 566 86.25 107.33 -38.77
C LYS A 566 85.51 107.98 -39.95
N VAL A 567 84.69 108.98 -39.64
CA VAL A 567 83.83 109.72 -40.59
C VAL A 567 84.67 110.67 -41.46
N ALA A 568 84.40 110.72 -42.77
CA ALA A 568 84.93 111.71 -43.69
C ALA A 568 83.76 112.37 -44.45
N LEU A 569 83.50 113.65 -44.20
CA LEU A 569 82.40 114.39 -44.83
C LEU A 569 82.74 114.73 -46.28
N LYS A 570 81.92 114.26 -47.23
CA LYS A 570 81.89 114.74 -48.62
C LYS A 570 80.52 115.34 -48.91
N GLN A 571 80.50 116.59 -49.39
CA GLN A 571 79.31 117.28 -49.86
C GLN A 571 79.26 117.16 -51.39
N GLU A 572 78.32 116.36 -51.91
CA GLU A 572 77.93 116.37 -53.33
C GLU A 572 76.50 116.89 -53.45
N GLY A 573 76.25 117.66 -54.50
CA GLY A 573 75.08 118.52 -54.64
C GLY A 573 73.72 117.81 -54.46
N SER A 574 72.84 118.47 -53.70
CA SER A 574 71.41 118.20 -53.48
C SER A 574 71.02 116.98 -52.63
N LYS A 575 70.79 117.29 -51.33
CA LYS A 575 69.83 116.73 -50.34
C LYS A 575 70.10 115.49 -49.47
N GLU A 576 71.23 114.78 -49.51
CA GLU A 576 71.55 113.78 -48.46
C GLU A 576 73.03 113.81 -48.01
N ILE A 577 73.28 113.87 -46.70
CA ILE A 577 74.63 113.81 -46.11
C ILE A 577 75.04 112.34 -45.97
N ILE A 578 75.92 111.86 -46.83
CA ILE A 578 76.49 110.52 -46.75
C ILE A 578 77.75 110.55 -45.88
N LEU A 579 77.70 109.95 -44.69
CA LEU A 579 78.79 109.99 -43.71
C LEU A 579 79.93 108.98 -43.98
N THR A 580 79.68 107.94 -44.78
CA THR A 580 80.67 106.88 -45.08
C THR A 580 80.50 106.36 -46.50
N GLU A 581 81.61 106.09 -47.20
CA GLU A 581 81.56 105.55 -48.57
C GLU A 581 81.00 104.11 -48.59
N PRO A 582 80.30 103.71 -49.68
CA PRO A 582 79.85 102.33 -49.88
C PRO A 582 81.03 101.37 -50.01
N LYS A 583 81.10 100.36 -49.13
CA LYS A 583 82.07 99.27 -49.21
C LYS A 583 81.54 98.02 -48.52
N LEU A 584 82.24 96.90 -48.70
CA LEU A 584 81.86 95.63 -48.09
C LEU A 584 82.04 95.70 -46.55
N ARG A 585 80.94 95.48 -45.81
CA ARG A 585 80.92 95.47 -44.34
C ARG A 585 80.37 94.14 -43.83
N PHE A 586 81.00 93.61 -42.77
CA PHE A 586 80.65 92.31 -42.18
C PHE A 586 79.92 92.50 -40.85
N PHE A 587 78.94 91.64 -40.58
CA PHE A 587 78.22 91.58 -39.31
C PHE A 587 77.93 90.13 -38.90
N SER A 588 77.51 89.90 -37.65
CA SER A 588 77.09 88.58 -37.19
C SER A 588 75.81 88.59 -36.38
N LEU A 589 75.03 87.53 -36.52
CA LEU A 589 73.81 87.24 -35.77
C LEU A 589 73.94 85.88 -35.08
N GLU A 590 73.49 85.76 -33.84
CA GLU A 590 73.42 84.50 -33.09
C GLU A 590 72.01 84.26 -32.57
N ALA A 591 71.43 83.08 -32.76
CA ALA A 591 70.08 82.74 -32.33
C ALA A 591 70.01 81.35 -31.69
N GLU A 592 69.14 81.13 -30.71
CA GLU A 592 68.84 79.82 -30.15
C GLU A 592 67.72 79.14 -30.94
N ILE A 593 67.92 77.88 -31.33
CA ILE A 593 66.96 77.06 -32.07
C ILE A 593 66.08 76.31 -31.08
N VAL A 594 64.77 76.54 -31.17
CA VAL A 594 63.78 75.81 -30.40
C VAL A 594 63.31 74.62 -31.23
N ASN A 595 63.66 73.41 -30.77
CA ASN A 595 63.16 72.18 -31.38
C ASN A 595 61.73 71.96 -30.87
N GLN A 596 60.73 72.13 -31.72
CA GLN A 596 59.33 71.81 -31.40
C GLN A 596 59.06 70.32 -31.57
#